data_AF-A0A536T0K0-F1
#
_entry.id   AF-A0A536T0K0-F1
#
_cell.length_a   1.000
_cell.length_b   1.000
_cell.length_c   1.000
_cell.angle_alpha   90.00
_cell.angle_beta   90.00
_cell.angle_gamma   90.00
#
_symmetry.space_group_name_H-M   'P 1'
#
loop_
_entity.id
_entity.type
_entity.pdbx_description
1 polymer ?
#
loop_
_entity_poly.entity_id
_entity_poly.type
_entity_poly.pdbx_seq_one_letter_code
_entity_poly.pdbx_strand_id
1 'polypeptide(L)'
;MLPRITLPPNNAALAGLVALFIVPGLANHDLWKTQDAIGLGIVHDMAVSGSLLVPHIAGQLWLSDQPLYHWVALGFAKLFSSFLLFHAAARLASGAFVAAALSLIYLAARQSSDEELRRTSGCAALLMLLGCVGLLVHAHEALPELASLSAMCGALAALPYATQRPLVAGASFGAALGFAFLSATWIAPASLALAVVAAHFACPEWRLQRGALFLGAALVAAVVIGASWPLALALRSPDVFTEWRSIVVAARAAPGAAPLRAGRNGACHGTSLHRLGAAAEREPDTAPCAARAPRYLRHIYPAARCFRRA
;
A
#
# COMPACT_ATOMS: atom_id res chain seq x y z
N MET A 1 -2.62 -7.08 42.14
CA MET A 1 -1.72 -7.88 41.29
C MET A 1 -2.31 -7.88 39.89
N LEU A 2 -1.57 -7.42 38.88
CA LEU A 2 -2.06 -7.52 37.50
C LEU A 2 -2.22 -9.00 37.14
N PRO A 3 -3.33 -9.41 36.49
CA PRO A 3 -3.50 -10.78 36.02
C PRO A 3 -2.28 -11.18 35.17
N ARG A 4 -1.63 -12.31 35.51
CA ARG A 4 -0.55 -12.82 34.66
C ARG A 4 -1.14 -13.22 33.32
N ILE A 5 -0.63 -12.66 32.24
CA ILE A 5 -0.95 -13.09 30.89
C ILE A 5 -0.44 -14.53 30.74
N THR A 6 -1.36 -15.48 30.55
CA THR A 6 -1.00 -16.86 30.24
C THR A 6 -0.52 -16.92 28.79
N LEU A 7 0.69 -17.45 28.59
CA LEU A 7 1.23 -17.72 27.26
C LEU A 7 0.94 -19.18 26.87
N PRO A 8 0.50 -19.46 25.63
CA PRO A 8 0.09 -18.51 24.60
C PRO A 8 -1.28 -17.85 24.91
N PRO A 9 -1.51 -16.59 24.50
CA PRO A 9 -2.75 -15.88 24.79
C PRO A 9 -3.98 -16.63 24.26
N ASN A 10 -5.13 -16.41 24.90
CA ASN A 10 -6.41 -16.91 24.38
C ASN A 10 -6.84 -16.16 23.12
N ASN A 11 -7.70 -16.77 22.31
CA ASN A 11 -8.13 -16.19 21.03
C ASN A 11 -8.85 -14.84 21.22
N ALA A 12 -9.58 -14.68 22.33
CA ALA A 12 -10.27 -13.43 22.65
C ALA A 12 -9.29 -12.28 22.95
N ALA A 13 -8.23 -12.53 23.70
CA ALA A 13 -7.18 -11.56 23.99
C ALA A 13 -6.41 -11.19 22.72
N LEU A 14 -6.12 -12.18 21.86
CA LEU A 14 -5.48 -11.95 20.57
C LEU A 14 -6.36 -11.08 19.66
N ALA A 15 -7.64 -11.44 19.52
CA ALA A 15 -8.60 -10.67 18.75
C ALA A 15 -8.79 -9.24 19.31
N GLY A 16 -8.86 -9.10 20.63
CA GLY A 16 -8.94 -7.79 21.29
C GLY A 16 -7.72 -6.92 21.02
N LEU A 17 -6.52 -7.51 21.02
CA LEU A 17 -5.28 -6.80 20.72
C LEU A 17 -5.19 -6.39 19.25
N VAL A 18 -5.62 -7.25 18.32
CA VAL A 18 -5.73 -6.90 16.89
C VAL A 18 -6.76 -5.78 16.69
N ALA A 19 -7.93 -5.87 17.32
CA ALA A 19 -8.95 -4.83 17.24
C ALA A 19 -8.45 -3.49 17.82
N LEU A 20 -7.76 -3.54 18.95
CA LEU A 20 -7.17 -2.36 19.58
C LEU A 20 -6.06 -1.74 18.75
N PHE A 21 -5.31 -2.54 17.98
CA PHE A 21 -4.31 -2.02 17.04
C PHE A 21 -4.98 -1.36 15.83
N ILE A 22 -5.98 -2.00 15.23
CA ILE A 22 -6.56 -1.57 13.95
C ILE A 22 -7.53 -0.40 14.12
N VAL A 23 -8.48 -0.48 15.06
CA VAL A 23 -9.64 0.43 15.13
C VAL A 23 -9.27 1.90 15.42
N PRO A 24 -8.41 2.23 16.41
CA PRO A 24 -8.22 3.61 16.83
C PRO A 24 -7.62 4.53 15.76
N GLY A 25 -6.77 4.00 14.88
CA GLY A 25 -6.10 4.80 13.85
C GLY A 25 -6.90 4.94 12.55
N LEU A 26 -7.97 4.17 12.35
CA LEU A 26 -8.73 4.19 11.09
C LEU A 26 -9.64 5.41 10.94
N ALA A 27 -10.12 5.96 12.05
CA ALA A 27 -11.12 7.02 12.06
C ALA A 27 -10.54 8.34 12.56
N ASN A 28 -11.16 9.44 12.11
CA ASN A 28 -11.06 10.76 12.76
C ASN A 28 -9.69 11.46 12.70
N HIS A 29 -8.89 11.20 11.65
CA HIS A 29 -7.73 12.04 11.33
C HIS A 29 -7.75 12.50 9.87
N ASP A 30 -7.29 13.73 9.64
CA ASP A 30 -7.17 14.35 8.32
C ASP A 30 -6.12 13.64 7.45
N LEU A 31 -6.08 14.00 6.16
CA LEU A 31 -5.12 13.50 5.17
C LEU A 31 -3.73 14.07 5.46
N TRP A 32 -3.06 13.53 6.47
CA TRP A 32 -1.80 14.07 6.99
C TRP A 32 -0.53 13.53 6.31
N LYS A 33 -0.67 12.49 5.46
CA LYS A 33 0.42 11.77 4.82
C LYS A 33 0.19 11.75 3.33
N THR A 34 1.25 11.97 2.56
CA THR A 34 1.17 12.09 1.10
C THR A 34 0.58 10.84 0.45
N GLN A 35 0.98 9.65 0.88
CA GLN A 35 0.49 8.39 0.28
C GLN A 35 -0.98 8.14 0.59
N ASP A 36 -1.40 8.43 1.82
CA ASP A 36 -2.81 8.36 2.20
C ASP A 36 -3.67 9.34 1.37
N ALA A 37 -3.16 10.56 1.13
CA ALA A 37 -3.84 11.52 0.28
C ALA A 37 -3.93 11.08 -1.19
N ILE A 38 -2.88 10.48 -1.73
CA ILE A 38 -2.87 9.93 -3.09
C ILE A 38 -3.89 8.78 -3.20
N GLY A 39 -3.79 7.80 -2.30
CA GLY A 39 -4.63 6.61 -2.35
C GLY A 39 -6.11 6.93 -2.22
N LEU A 40 -6.46 7.84 -1.31
CA LEU A 40 -7.85 8.30 -1.14
C LEU A 40 -8.32 9.21 -2.29
N GLY A 41 -7.43 10.03 -2.85
CA GLY A 41 -7.72 10.85 -4.02
C GLY A 41 -8.11 10.01 -5.24
N ILE A 42 -7.39 8.90 -5.47
CA ILE A 42 -7.72 7.92 -6.52
C ILE A 42 -9.08 7.29 -6.28
N VAL A 43 -9.36 6.84 -5.05
CA VAL A 43 -10.65 6.21 -4.70
C VAL A 43 -11.81 7.20 -4.87
N HIS A 44 -11.60 8.47 -4.51
CA HIS A 44 -12.59 9.52 -4.72
C HIS A 44 -12.84 9.78 -6.21
N ASP A 45 -11.78 9.89 -7.02
CA ASP A 45 -11.92 10.05 -8.46
C ASP A 45 -12.68 8.87 -9.08
N MET A 46 -12.35 7.63 -8.72
CA MET A 46 -13.08 6.43 -9.16
C MET A 46 -14.57 6.47 -8.78
N ALA A 47 -14.91 7.04 -7.63
CA ALA A 47 -16.29 7.18 -7.18
C ALA A 47 -17.08 8.20 -8.01
N VAL A 48 -16.44 9.30 -8.41
CA VAL A 48 -17.05 10.39 -9.17
C VAL A 48 -17.09 10.09 -10.67
N SER A 49 -15.97 9.64 -11.25
CA SER A 49 -15.82 9.38 -12.68
C SER A 49 -16.43 8.03 -13.10
N GLY A 50 -16.50 7.06 -12.18
CA GLY A 50 -16.89 5.69 -12.47
C GLY A 50 -15.83 4.87 -13.23
N SER A 51 -14.67 5.46 -13.53
CA SER A 51 -13.55 4.76 -14.20
C SER A 51 -12.82 3.86 -13.22
N LEU A 52 -13.11 2.56 -13.22
CA LEU A 52 -12.43 1.58 -12.37
C LEU A 52 -11.11 1.07 -12.96
N LEU A 53 -10.94 1.16 -14.27
CA LEU A 53 -9.80 0.52 -14.95
C LEU A 53 -8.56 1.41 -14.94
N VAL A 54 -8.72 2.70 -15.24
CA VAL A 54 -7.61 3.66 -15.37
C VAL A 54 -7.65 4.60 -14.16
N PRO A 55 -6.65 4.54 -13.26
CA PRO A 55 -6.64 5.38 -12.07
C PRO A 55 -6.26 6.81 -12.44
N HIS A 56 -6.98 7.78 -11.87
CA HIS A 56 -6.67 9.19 -12.00
C HIS A 56 -6.61 9.85 -10.63
N ILE A 57 -5.86 10.94 -10.54
CA ILE A 57 -5.86 11.83 -9.38
C ILE A 57 -5.85 13.27 -9.87
N ALA A 58 -6.86 14.04 -9.46
CA ALA A 58 -7.04 15.43 -9.91
C ALA A 58 -6.98 15.61 -11.45
N GLY A 59 -7.56 14.66 -12.20
CA GLY A 59 -7.57 14.66 -13.66
C GLY A 59 -6.23 14.27 -14.33
N GLN A 60 -5.23 13.88 -13.55
CA GLN A 60 -3.96 13.32 -14.07
C GLN A 60 -3.95 11.81 -13.96
N LEU A 61 -3.37 11.15 -14.95
CA LEU A 61 -3.22 9.70 -14.99
C LEU A 61 -2.23 9.23 -13.90
N TRP A 62 -2.62 8.21 -13.12
CA TRP A 62 -1.78 7.62 -12.07
C TRP A 62 -1.61 6.11 -12.29
N LEU A 63 -0.46 5.69 -12.79
CA LEU A 63 -0.17 4.29 -13.14
C LEU A 63 0.88 3.62 -12.25
N SER A 64 1.36 4.33 -11.23
CA SER A 64 2.35 3.82 -10.28
C SER A 64 1.80 2.67 -9.43
N ASP A 65 0.52 2.81 -9.04
CA ASP A 65 -0.17 1.87 -8.16
C ASP A 65 -1.13 0.98 -8.96
N GLN A 66 -1.24 -0.28 -8.54
CA GLN A 66 -2.15 -1.24 -9.15
C GLN A 66 -3.53 -1.17 -8.45
N PRO A 67 -4.61 -1.54 -9.13
CA PRO A 67 -5.95 -1.09 -8.75
C PRO A 67 -6.60 -1.90 -7.61
N LEU A 68 -6.05 -3.05 -7.19
CA LEU A 68 -6.77 -3.97 -6.30
C LEU A 68 -7.19 -3.28 -4.99
N TYR A 69 -6.25 -2.58 -4.36
CA TYR A 69 -6.52 -1.87 -3.12
C TYR A 69 -7.60 -0.80 -3.31
N HIS A 70 -7.51 -0.01 -4.39
CA HIS A 70 -8.47 1.06 -4.67
C HIS A 70 -9.87 0.51 -4.98
N TRP A 71 -10.00 -0.64 -5.63
CA TRP A 71 -11.29 -1.31 -5.84
C TRP A 71 -11.94 -1.72 -4.52
N VAL A 72 -11.16 -2.33 -3.62
CA VAL A 72 -11.67 -2.74 -2.31
C VAL A 72 -12.02 -1.51 -1.47
N ALA A 73 -11.16 -0.50 -1.43
CA ALA A 73 -11.40 0.76 -0.75
C ALA A 73 -12.66 1.48 -1.27
N LEU A 74 -12.88 1.50 -2.58
CA LEU A 74 -14.11 2.04 -3.17
C LEU A 74 -15.36 1.25 -2.73
N GLY A 75 -15.26 -0.08 -2.65
CA GLY A 75 -16.32 -0.93 -2.14
C GLY A 75 -16.69 -0.61 -0.69
N PHE A 76 -15.70 -0.50 0.19
CA PHE A 76 -15.90 -0.07 1.58
C PHE A 76 -16.46 1.34 1.67
N ALA A 77 -15.93 2.28 0.87
CA ALA A 77 -16.41 3.65 0.81
C ALA A 77 -17.90 3.70 0.46
N LYS A 78 -18.34 2.99 -0.59
CA LYS A 78 -19.74 2.93 -1.01
C LYS A 78 -20.65 2.26 0.03
N LEU A 79 -20.15 1.23 0.73
CA LEU A 79 -20.96 0.48 1.69
C LEU A 79 -21.15 1.23 3.02
N PHE A 80 -20.12 1.95 3.47
CA PHE A 80 -20.09 2.56 4.80
C PHE A 80 -20.17 4.09 4.80
N SER A 81 -20.21 4.76 3.63
CA SER A 81 -20.33 6.22 3.55
C SER A 81 -21.63 6.79 4.13
N SER A 82 -22.63 5.96 4.40
CA SER A 82 -23.86 6.38 5.08
C SER A 82 -23.64 6.60 6.59
N PHE A 83 -22.63 5.96 7.19
CA PHE A 83 -22.34 6.01 8.62
C PHE A 83 -21.03 6.75 8.93
N LEU A 84 -20.09 6.74 7.99
CA LEU A 84 -18.73 7.28 8.13
C LEU A 84 -18.46 8.29 7.02
N LEU A 85 -17.52 9.20 7.26
CA LEU A 85 -16.98 10.03 6.17
C LEU A 85 -16.35 9.14 5.09
N PHE A 86 -16.50 9.52 3.82
CA PHE A 86 -16.04 8.74 2.67
C PHE A 86 -14.59 8.23 2.82
N HIS A 87 -13.68 9.11 3.27
CA HIS A 87 -12.28 8.79 3.48
C HIS A 87 -12.06 7.77 4.61
N ALA A 88 -12.80 7.91 5.72
CA ALA A 88 -12.74 6.96 6.84
C ALA A 88 -13.31 5.59 6.44
N ALA A 89 -14.41 5.58 5.68
CA ALA A 89 -14.98 4.37 5.11
C ALA A 89 -13.99 3.68 4.15
N ALA A 90 -13.32 4.42 3.27
CA ALA A 90 -12.31 3.88 2.37
C ALA A 90 -11.12 3.25 3.13
N ARG A 91 -10.63 3.89 4.21
CA ARG A 91 -9.53 3.35 5.05
C ARG A 91 -9.89 2.03 5.75
N LEU A 92 -11.17 1.69 5.90
CA LEU A 92 -11.54 0.36 6.41
C LEU A 92 -10.94 -0.78 5.57
N ALA A 93 -10.65 -0.54 4.29
CA ALA A 93 -9.91 -1.49 3.47
C ALA A 93 -8.51 -1.77 4.01
N SER A 94 -7.75 -0.75 4.43
CA SER A 94 -6.45 -0.92 5.09
C SER A 94 -6.57 -1.80 6.33
N GLY A 95 -7.54 -1.50 7.20
CA GLY A 95 -7.81 -2.30 8.39
C GLY A 95 -8.16 -3.75 8.08
N ALA A 96 -8.97 -3.98 7.04
CA ALA A 96 -9.33 -5.32 6.58
C ALA A 96 -8.11 -6.09 6.05
N PHE A 97 -7.25 -5.46 5.26
CA PHE A 97 -6.02 -6.08 4.76
C PHE A 97 -5.01 -6.36 5.88
N VAL A 98 -4.88 -5.47 6.87
CA VAL A 98 -4.04 -5.71 8.06
C VAL A 98 -4.58 -6.90 8.86
N ALA A 99 -5.89 -6.95 9.11
CA ALA A 99 -6.53 -8.08 9.79
C ALA A 99 -6.33 -9.40 9.01
N ALA A 100 -6.45 -9.35 7.68
CA ALA A 100 -6.19 -10.50 6.81
C ALA A 100 -4.72 -10.93 6.90
N ALA A 101 -3.75 -10.01 6.82
CA ALA A 101 -2.32 -10.29 6.94
C ALA A 101 -2.00 -11.00 8.26
N LEU A 102 -2.48 -10.45 9.38
CA LEU A 102 -2.29 -11.02 10.72
C LEU A 102 -2.93 -12.41 10.86
N SER A 103 -4.11 -12.62 10.28
CA SER A 103 -4.79 -13.92 10.31
C SER A 103 -4.08 -14.96 9.45
N LEU A 104 -3.61 -14.56 8.26
CA LEU A 104 -2.93 -15.44 7.32
C LEU A 104 -1.53 -15.81 7.80
N ILE A 105 -0.77 -14.88 8.38
CA ILE A 105 0.53 -15.19 8.96
C ILE A 105 0.40 -16.09 10.20
N TYR A 106 -0.64 -15.89 11.01
CA TYR A 106 -0.98 -16.78 12.12
C TYR A 106 -1.23 -18.21 11.60
N LEU A 107 -2.04 -18.36 10.53
CA LEU A 107 -2.31 -19.64 9.91
C LEU A 107 -1.05 -20.28 9.30
N ALA A 108 -0.22 -19.49 8.61
CA ALA A 108 1.02 -19.97 8.01
C ALA A 108 1.96 -20.57 9.06
N ALA A 109 2.27 -19.82 10.12
CA ALA A 109 3.18 -20.29 11.16
C ALA A 109 2.60 -21.47 11.95
N ARG A 110 1.29 -21.44 12.21
CA ARG A 110 0.58 -22.52 12.88
C ARG A 110 0.70 -23.82 12.08
N GLN A 111 0.41 -23.80 10.79
CA GLN A 111 0.36 -25.02 9.98
C GLN A 111 1.74 -25.54 9.57
N SER A 112 2.78 -24.71 9.66
CA SER A 112 4.18 -25.12 9.46
C SER A 112 4.82 -25.77 10.71
N SER A 113 4.18 -25.73 11.86
CA SER A 113 4.76 -26.17 13.13
C SER A 113 4.18 -27.51 13.60
N ASP A 114 4.95 -28.23 14.41
CA ASP A 114 4.50 -29.45 15.09
C ASP A 114 3.30 -29.19 16.01
N GLU A 115 2.50 -30.24 16.25
CA GLU A 115 1.21 -30.14 16.94
C GLU A 115 1.30 -29.46 18.32
N GLU A 116 2.38 -29.71 19.06
CA GLU A 116 2.62 -29.14 20.40
C GLU A 116 2.90 -27.62 20.34
N LEU A 117 3.66 -27.16 19.35
CA LEU A 117 4.07 -25.76 19.19
C LEU A 117 3.11 -24.95 18.30
N ARG A 118 2.22 -25.63 17.58
CA ARG A 118 1.29 -25.08 16.59
C ARG A 118 0.63 -23.77 17.02
N ARG A 119 0.04 -23.74 18.21
CA ARG A 119 -0.62 -22.55 18.74
C ARG A 119 0.37 -21.43 19.07
N THR A 120 1.48 -21.78 19.70
CA THR A 120 2.52 -20.84 20.12
C THR A 120 3.18 -20.17 18.90
N SER A 121 3.52 -20.93 17.87
CA SER A 121 4.08 -20.42 16.62
C SER A 121 3.13 -19.46 15.90
N GLY A 122 1.84 -19.81 15.83
CA GLY A 122 0.82 -18.93 15.26
C GLY A 122 0.74 -17.59 16.00
N CYS A 123 0.59 -17.64 17.34
CA CYS A 123 0.56 -16.45 18.17
C CYS A 123 1.84 -15.62 18.06
N ALA A 124 3.01 -16.26 18.05
CA ALA A 124 4.30 -15.60 17.95
C ALA A 124 4.45 -14.86 16.62
N ALA A 125 4.12 -15.49 15.50
CA ALA A 125 4.22 -14.86 14.18
C ALA A 125 3.28 -13.65 14.03
N LEU A 126 2.05 -13.76 14.53
CA LEU A 126 1.10 -12.64 14.54
C LEU A 126 1.64 -11.47 15.38
N LEU A 127 2.08 -11.75 16.62
CA LEU A 127 2.58 -10.71 17.52
C LEU A 127 3.88 -10.08 17.01
N MET A 128 4.76 -10.86 16.37
CA MET A 128 5.96 -10.34 15.70
C MET A 128 5.60 -9.40 14.56
N LEU A 129 4.66 -9.78 13.68
CA LEU A 129 4.23 -8.91 12.59
C LEU A 129 3.56 -7.64 13.12
N LEU A 130 2.72 -7.77 14.14
CA LEU A 130 2.05 -6.64 14.79
C LEU A 130 3.05 -5.66 15.42
N GLY A 131 4.15 -6.17 15.97
CA GLY A 131 5.22 -5.36 16.57
C GLY A 131 6.18 -4.73 15.55
N CYS A 132 6.06 -5.02 14.26
CA CYS A 132 6.93 -4.42 13.24
C CYS A 132 6.68 -2.91 13.13
N VAL A 133 7.74 -2.11 13.29
CA VAL A 133 7.68 -0.63 13.21
C VAL A 133 7.05 -0.16 11.89
N GLY A 134 7.39 -0.81 10.76
CA GLY A 134 6.83 -0.49 9.46
C GLY A 134 5.30 -0.62 9.42
N LEU A 135 4.76 -1.69 10.02
CA LEU A 135 3.31 -1.89 10.12
C LEU A 135 2.68 -0.89 11.09
N LEU A 136 3.32 -0.63 12.24
CA LEU A 136 2.82 0.33 13.22
C LEU A 136 2.65 1.74 12.64
N VAL A 137 3.57 2.16 11.76
CA VAL A 137 3.50 3.48 11.11
C VAL A 137 2.45 3.53 9.99
N HIS A 138 2.30 2.45 9.21
CA HIS A 138 1.56 2.50 7.94
C HIS A 138 0.22 1.74 7.96
N ALA A 139 -0.11 0.99 9.01
CA ALA A 139 -1.31 0.15 9.07
C ALA A 139 -2.64 0.90 8.89
N HIS A 140 -2.64 2.20 9.19
CA HIS A 140 -3.82 3.06 9.16
C HIS A 140 -3.83 4.03 7.99
N GLU A 141 -2.81 3.99 7.13
CA GLU A 141 -2.75 4.78 5.90
C GLU A 141 -3.44 4.03 4.75
N ALA A 142 -4.03 4.76 3.80
CA ALA A 142 -4.66 4.17 2.61
C ALA A 142 -3.62 3.71 1.57
N LEU A 143 -2.93 2.59 1.86
CA LEU A 143 -1.78 2.10 1.11
C LEU A 143 -2.06 0.78 0.38
N PRO A 144 -1.76 0.70 -0.94
CA PRO A 144 -1.83 -0.55 -1.69
C PRO A 144 -0.88 -1.64 -1.19
N GLU A 145 0.23 -1.26 -0.55
CA GLU A 145 1.21 -2.17 0.04
C GLU A 145 0.62 -3.06 1.15
N LEU A 146 -0.42 -2.60 1.85
CA LEU A 146 -1.10 -3.41 2.87
C LEU A 146 -1.83 -4.60 2.24
N ALA A 147 -2.43 -4.40 1.06
CA ALA A 147 -3.04 -5.47 0.30
C ALA A 147 -1.99 -6.47 -0.20
N SER A 148 -0.84 -5.98 -0.68
CA SER A 148 0.29 -6.82 -1.07
C SER A 148 0.83 -7.64 0.11
N LEU A 149 1.03 -7.01 1.29
CA LEU A 149 1.45 -7.70 2.52
C LEU A 149 0.49 -8.83 2.88
N SER A 150 -0.83 -8.56 2.88
CA SER A 150 -1.84 -9.56 3.19
C SER A 150 -1.80 -10.75 2.22
N ALA A 151 -1.61 -10.47 0.93
CA ALA A 151 -1.48 -11.48 -0.09
C ALA A 151 -0.19 -12.28 0.07
N MET A 152 0.93 -11.65 0.45
CA MET A 152 2.17 -12.39 0.75
C MET A 152 2.03 -13.30 1.96
N CYS A 153 1.35 -12.86 3.02
CA CYS A 153 1.01 -13.73 4.15
C CYS A 153 0.12 -14.90 3.70
N GLY A 154 -0.83 -14.66 2.78
CA GLY A 154 -1.66 -15.70 2.18
C GLY A 154 -0.87 -16.71 1.35
N ALA A 155 0.13 -16.25 0.60
CA ALA A 155 1.05 -17.11 -0.13
C ALA A 155 1.83 -18.01 0.84
N LEU A 156 2.38 -17.45 1.91
CA LEU A 156 3.04 -18.23 2.97
C LEU A 156 2.10 -19.25 3.62
N ALA A 157 0.82 -18.90 3.82
CA ALA A 157 -0.18 -19.78 4.40
C ALA A 157 -0.55 -21.00 3.52
N ALA A 158 -0.27 -20.93 2.21
CA ALA A 158 -0.50 -22.04 1.29
C ALA A 158 0.61 -23.09 1.31
N LEU A 159 1.85 -22.69 1.64
CA LEU A 159 3.04 -23.55 1.56
C LEU A 159 2.97 -24.84 2.41
N PRO A 160 2.42 -24.85 3.64
CA PRO A 160 2.33 -26.08 4.45
C PRO A 160 1.54 -27.21 3.78
N TYR A 161 0.68 -26.88 2.83
CA TYR A 161 -0.16 -27.86 2.12
C TYR A 161 0.43 -28.32 0.79
N ALA A 162 1.61 -27.84 0.40
CA ALA A 162 2.20 -28.08 -0.92
C ALA A 162 2.43 -29.57 -1.22
N THR A 163 2.80 -30.38 -0.22
CA THR A 163 3.09 -31.81 -0.39
C THR A 163 1.83 -32.68 -0.38
N GLN A 164 0.81 -32.28 0.39
CA GLN A 164 -0.44 -33.03 0.58
C GLN A 164 -1.45 -32.76 -0.54
N ARG A 165 -1.57 -31.49 -0.97
CA ARG A 165 -2.55 -31.02 -1.96
C ARG A 165 -1.90 -30.06 -2.97
N PRO A 166 -0.96 -30.55 -3.80
CA PRO A 166 -0.10 -29.68 -4.63
C PRO A 166 -0.89 -28.76 -5.56
N LEU A 167 -1.97 -29.23 -6.18
CA LEU A 167 -2.77 -28.41 -7.10
C LEU A 167 -3.50 -27.27 -6.38
N VAL A 168 -4.19 -27.57 -5.26
CA VAL A 168 -4.97 -26.58 -4.52
C VAL A 168 -4.04 -25.59 -3.82
N ALA A 169 -2.96 -26.08 -3.19
CA ALA A 169 -1.95 -25.25 -2.55
C ALA A 169 -1.20 -24.39 -3.57
N GLY A 170 -0.88 -24.95 -4.75
CA GLY A 170 -0.26 -24.23 -5.85
C GLY A 170 -1.17 -23.13 -6.37
N ALA A 171 -2.44 -23.44 -6.65
CA ALA A 171 -3.42 -22.46 -7.10
C ALA A 171 -3.64 -21.34 -6.08
N SER A 172 -3.72 -21.65 -4.78
CA SER A 172 -3.88 -20.63 -3.73
C SER A 172 -2.62 -19.78 -3.56
N PHE A 173 -1.42 -20.38 -3.61
CA PHE A 173 -0.15 -19.67 -3.60
C PHE A 173 -0.04 -18.73 -4.81
N GLY A 174 -0.32 -19.23 -6.01
CA GLY A 174 -0.31 -18.46 -7.25
C GLY A 174 -1.33 -17.33 -7.24
N ALA A 175 -2.56 -17.59 -6.78
CA ALA A 175 -3.58 -16.56 -6.65
C ALA A 175 -3.15 -15.44 -5.71
N ALA A 176 -2.55 -15.79 -4.57
CA ALA A 176 -1.99 -14.83 -3.64
C ALA A 176 -0.86 -13.98 -4.27
N LEU A 177 0.05 -14.59 -5.05
CA LEU A 177 1.05 -13.84 -5.81
C LEU A 177 0.43 -12.89 -6.86
N GLY A 178 -0.61 -13.35 -7.54
CA GLY A 178 -1.36 -12.54 -8.50
C GLY A 178 -2.03 -11.33 -7.84
N PHE A 179 -2.66 -11.51 -6.67
CA PHE A 179 -3.24 -10.42 -5.90
C PHE A 179 -2.19 -9.46 -5.37
N ALA A 180 -1.04 -9.96 -4.93
CA ALA A 180 0.06 -9.11 -4.50
C ALA A 180 0.59 -8.23 -5.64
N PHE A 181 0.74 -8.79 -6.85
CA PHE A 181 1.10 -8.04 -8.06
C PHE A 181 0.03 -7.01 -8.44
N LEU A 182 -1.26 -7.35 -8.24
CA LEU A 182 -2.37 -6.44 -8.55
C LEU A 182 -2.59 -5.37 -7.47
N SER A 183 -1.87 -5.46 -6.35
CA SER A 183 -1.94 -4.50 -5.25
C SER A 183 -0.83 -3.46 -5.34
N ALA A 184 0.42 -3.91 -5.40
CA ALA A 184 1.60 -3.07 -5.31
C ALA A 184 2.70 -3.59 -6.24
N THR A 185 3.91 -3.03 -6.09
CA THR A 185 5.06 -3.37 -6.93
C THR A 185 5.32 -4.87 -7.08
N TRP A 186 5.76 -5.28 -8.27
CA TRP A 186 6.00 -6.68 -8.63
C TRP A 186 7.17 -7.35 -7.88
N ILE A 187 8.00 -6.57 -7.19
CA ILE A 187 9.25 -7.02 -6.58
C ILE A 187 8.99 -8.04 -5.46
N ALA A 188 8.05 -7.75 -4.56
CA ALA A 188 7.72 -8.63 -3.44
C ALA A 188 7.14 -10.00 -3.86
N PRO A 189 6.12 -10.08 -4.75
CA PRO A 189 5.65 -11.37 -5.23
C PRO A 189 6.70 -12.12 -6.06
N ALA A 190 7.52 -11.42 -6.86
CA ALA A 190 8.56 -12.05 -7.64
C ALA A 190 9.69 -12.64 -6.75
N SER A 191 10.08 -11.96 -5.68
CA SER A 191 11.11 -12.46 -4.77
C SER A 191 10.63 -13.70 -4.02
N LEU A 192 9.38 -13.72 -3.53
CA LEU A 192 8.83 -14.92 -2.90
C LEU A 192 8.68 -16.08 -3.89
N ALA A 193 8.18 -15.80 -5.11
CA ALA A 193 8.08 -16.82 -6.16
C ALA A 193 9.45 -17.42 -6.48
N LEU A 194 10.48 -16.58 -6.62
CA LEU A 194 11.84 -17.01 -6.88
C LEU A 194 12.41 -17.84 -5.71
N ALA A 195 12.18 -17.43 -4.47
CA ALA A 195 12.60 -18.19 -3.29
C ALA A 195 11.96 -19.58 -3.25
N VAL A 196 10.67 -19.69 -3.57
CA VAL A 196 9.94 -20.97 -3.63
C VAL A 196 10.42 -21.84 -4.79
N VAL A 197 10.68 -21.26 -5.95
CA VAL A 197 11.28 -21.99 -7.09
C VAL A 197 12.68 -22.49 -6.73
N ALA A 198 13.51 -21.65 -6.11
CA ALA A 198 14.85 -22.03 -5.65
C ALA A 198 14.78 -23.16 -4.59
N ALA A 199 13.83 -23.09 -3.65
CA ALA A 199 13.60 -24.14 -2.66
C ALA A 199 13.26 -25.49 -3.32
N HIS A 200 12.47 -25.50 -4.40
CA HIS A 200 12.20 -26.73 -5.16
C HIS A 200 13.45 -27.37 -5.77
N PHE A 201 14.48 -26.59 -6.11
CA PHE A 201 15.74 -27.13 -6.63
C PHE A 201 16.73 -27.50 -5.52
N ALA A 202 16.74 -26.76 -4.41
CA ALA A 202 17.68 -26.94 -3.32
C ALA A 202 17.28 -28.06 -2.33
N CYS A 203 15.99 -28.20 -2.03
CA CYS A 203 15.49 -29.11 -0.99
C CYS A 203 15.00 -30.43 -1.60
N PRO A 204 15.60 -31.60 -1.26
CA PRO A 204 15.20 -32.91 -1.78
C PRO A 204 13.72 -33.24 -1.54
N GLU A 205 13.18 -32.79 -0.41
CA GLU A 205 11.78 -32.96 0.00
C GLU A 205 10.78 -32.37 -1.01
N TRP A 206 11.20 -31.40 -1.82
CA TRP A 206 10.38 -30.69 -2.80
C TRP A 206 10.68 -31.14 -4.25
N ARG A 207 11.72 -31.98 -4.44
CA ARG A 207 12.19 -32.48 -5.74
C ARG A 207 11.42 -33.72 -6.20
N LEU A 208 10.13 -33.56 -6.52
CA LEU A 208 9.31 -34.62 -7.13
C LEU A 208 8.26 -34.06 -8.11
N GLN A 209 7.62 -34.95 -8.86
CA GLN A 209 6.47 -34.65 -9.75
C GLN A 209 5.40 -33.76 -9.09
N ARG A 210 5.19 -33.92 -7.77
CA ARG A 210 4.23 -33.10 -7.00
C ARG A 210 4.62 -31.63 -6.92
N GLY A 211 5.92 -31.32 -6.83
CA GLY A 211 6.43 -29.95 -6.86
C GLY A 211 6.18 -29.28 -8.22
N ALA A 212 6.32 -30.03 -9.32
CA ALA A 212 6.00 -29.52 -10.65
C ALA A 212 4.50 -29.19 -10.81
N LEU A 213 3.61 -30.02 -10.25
CA LEU A 213 2.17 -29.73 -10.22
C LEU A 213 1.85 -28.48 -9.39
N PHE A 214 2.49 -28.32 -8.23
CA PHE A 214 2.36 -27.12 -7.41
C PHE A 214 2.79 -25.87 -8.16
N LEU A 215 4.00 -25.88 -8.75
CA LEU A 215 4.52 -24.74 -9.50
C LEU A 215 3.68 -24.44 -10.75
N GLY A 216 3.21 -25.47 -11.46
CA GLY A 216 2.33 -25.31 -12.62
C GLY A 216 1.00 -24.66 -12.25
N ALA A 217 0.33 -25.15 -11.21
CA ALA A 217 -0.91 -24.56 -10.72
C ALA A 217 -0.71 -23.13 -10.21
N ALA A 218 0.40 -22.88 -9.51
CA ALA A 218 0.77 -21.55 -9.05
C ALA A 218 0.99 -20.57 -10.20
N LEU A 219 1.74 -20.99 -11.24
CA LEU A 219 2.00 -20.15 -12.40
C LEU A 219 0.69 -19.78 -13.11
N VAL A 220 -0.19 -20.76 -13.36
CA VAL A 220 -1.48 -20.51 -14.02
C VAL A 220 -2.33 -19.52 -13.21
N ALA A 221 -2.50 -19.75 -11.91
CA ALA A 221 -3.30 -18.86 -11.07
C ALA A 221 -2.70 -17.45 -10.96
N ALA A 222 -1.38 -17.34 -10.80
CA ALA A 222 -0.68 -16.06 -10.73
C ALA A 222 -0.81 -15.26 -12.04
N VAL A 223 -0.68 -15.93 -13.19
CA VAL A 223 -0.84 -15.29 -14.51
C VAL A 223 -2.28 -14.88 -14.73
N VAL A 224 -3.26 -15.74 -14.48
CA VAL A 224 -4.68 -15.41 -14.69
C VAL A 224 -5.10 -14.18 -13.87
N ILE A 225 -4.72 -14.13 -12.59
CA ILE A 225 -5.08 -13.01 -11.72
C ILE A 225 -4.22 -11.78 -11.99
N GLY A 226 -2.89 -11.94 -12.05
CA GLY A 226 -1.96 -10.83 -12.23
C GLY A 226 -2.06 -10.16 -13.62
N ALA A 227 -2.33 -10.93 -14.68
CA ALA A 227 -2.50 -10.41 -16.03
C ALA A 227 -3.89 -9.83 -16.28
N SER A 228 -4.87 -10.05 -15.38
CA SER A 228 -6.26 -9.61 -15.60
C SER A 228 -6.37 -8.11 -15.89
N TRP A 229 -5.70 -7.27 -15.10
CA TRP A 229 -5.74 -5.82 -15.27
C TRP A 229 -4.84 -5.30 -16.40
N PRO A 230 -3.56 -5.72 -16.53
CA PRO A 230 -2.74 -5.34 -17.68
C PRO A 230 -3.37 -5.73 -19.01
N LEU A 231 -4.03 -6.90 -19.07
CA LEU A 231 -4.74 -7.34 -20.27
C LEU A 231 -5.98 -6.49 -20.52
N ALA A 232 -6.77 -6.18 -19.48
CA ALA A 232 -7.91 -5.29 -19.62
C ALA A 232 -7.50 -3.88 -20.08
N LEU A 233 -6.37 -3.36 -19.60
CA LEU A 233 -5.74 -2.13 -20.08
C LEU A 233 -5.34 -2.23 -21.55
N ALA A 234 -4.62 -3.29 -21.94
CA ALA A 234 -4.18 -3.47 -23.32
C ALA A 234 -5.35 -3.55 -24.31
N LEU A 235 -6.48 -4.14 -23.90
CA LEU A 235 -7.68 -4.28 -24.74
C LEU A 235 -8.53 -3.02 -24.83
N ARG A 236 -8.59 -2.19 -23.78
CA ARG A 236 -9.47 -1.01 -23.73
C ARG A 236 -8.74 0.32 -23.94
N SER A 237 -7.47 0.40 -23.58
CA SER A 237 -6.67 1.62 -23.63
C SER A 237 -5.19 1.30 -23.93
N PRO A 238 -4.86 0.94 -25.19
CA PRO A 238 -3.52 0.53 -25.60
C PRO A 238 -2.42 1.57 -25.30
N ASP A 239 -2.76 2.85 -25.39
CA ASP A 239 -1.83 3.95 -25.11
C ASP A 239 -1.43 3.99 -23.63
N VAL A 240 -2.42 3.90 -22.74
CA VAL A 240 -2.24 3.83 -21.28
C VAL A 240 -1.44 2.59 -20.88
N PHE A 241 -1.70 1.45 -21.54
CA PHE A 241 -0.92 0.23 -21.32
C PHE A 241 0.56 0.40 -21.67
N THR A 242 0.86 1.11 -22.77
CA THR A 242 2.23 1.37 -23.21
C THR A 242 2.96 2.26 -22.21
N GLU A 243 2.28 3.29 -21.68
CA GLU A 243 2.81 4.15 -20.63
C GLU A 243 3.07 3.37 -19.34
N TRP A 244 2.11 2.58 -18.86
CA TRP A 244 2.28 1.73 -17.68
C TRP A 244 3.46 0.76 -17.84
N ARG A 245 3.56 0.09 -18.99
CA ARG A 245 4.66 -0.83 -19.29
C ARG A 245 6.02 -0.12 -19.21
N SER A 246 6.09 1.13 -19.69
CA SER A 246 7.33 1.92 -19.62
C SER A 246 7.74 2.21 -18.17
N ILE A 247 6.78 2.49 -17.27
CA ILE A 247 7.02 2.72 -15.84
C ILE A 247 7.56 1.46 -15.18
N VAL A 248 6.91 0.32 -15.40
CA VAL A 248 7.31 -0.98 -14.82
C VAL A 248 8.72 -1.40 -15.29
N VAL A 249 9.04 -1.17 -16.56
CA VAL A 249 10.36 -1.47 -17.12
C VAL A 249 11.42 -0.48 -16.62
N ALA A 250 11.11 0.83 -16.58
CA ALA A 250 12.04 1.85 -16.12
C ALA A 250 12.41 1.71 -14.63
N ALA A 251 11.49 1.22 -13.80
CA ALA A 251 11.79 0.88 -12.40
C ALA A 251 12.92 -0.16 -12.23
N ARG A 252 13.27 -0.91 -13.29
CA ARG A 252 14.45 -1.82 -13.30
C ARG A 252 15.78 -1.11 -13.53
N ALA A 253 15.77 0.11 -14.08
CA ALA A 253 17.00 0.82 -14.49
C ALA A 253 17.58 1.72 -13.40
N ALA A 254 16.82 2.05 -12.35
CA ALA A 254 17.27 2.89 -11.25
C ALA A 254 16.86 2.29 -9.90
N PRO A 255 17.71 1.48 -9.24
CA PRO A 255 17.51 1.18 -7.83
C PRO A 255 17.71 2.48 -7.03
N GLY A 256 16.62 3.16 -6.68
CA GLY A 256 16.63 4.29 -5.73
C GLY A 256 16.05 5.63 -6.21
N ALA A 257 15.58 5.76 -7.45
CA ALA A 257 14.95 7.01 -7.90
C ALA A 257 13.42 6.90 -7.82
N ALA A 258 12.82 7.55 -6.81
CA ALA A 258 11.38 7.83 -6.81
C ALA A 258 11.03 8.56 -8.12
N PRO A 259 10.00 8.14 -8.87
CA PRO A 259 9.62 8.83 -10.09
C PRO A 259 8.84 10.10 -9.72
N LEU A 260 9.56 11.18 -9.44
CA LEU A 260 9.02 12.52 -9.62
C LEU A 260 9.11 12.87 -11.10
N ARG A 261 8.10 12.46 -11.88
CA ARG A 261 7.83 13.09 -13.18
C ARG A 261 6.56 13.92 -13.06
N ALA A 262 6.76 15.17 -12.65
CA ALA A 262 5.83 16.24 -12.89
C ALA A 262 5.51 16.30 -14.39
N GLY A 263 4.23 16.44 -14.71
CA GLY A 263 3.71 16.57 -16.07
C GLY A 263 4.51 17.60 -16.85
N ARG A 264 5.07 17.17 -17.98
CA ARG A 264 5.63 18.06 -18.98
C ARG A 264 4.46 18.70 -19.71
N ASN A 265 4.04 19.88 -19.27
CA ASN A 265 3.50 20.98 -20.08
C ASN A 265 3.12 22.16 -19.19
N GLY A 266 4.03 23.13 -19.11
CA GLY A 266 3.86 24.38 -18.38
C GLY A 266 5.11 25.24 -18.60
N ALA A 267 5.20 25.85 -19.78
CA ALA A 267 6.23 26.82 -20.07
C ALA A 267 6.07 28.03 -19.14
N CYS A 268 6.98 28.19 -18.19
CA CYS A 268 7.21 29.46 -17.50
C CYS A 268 8.66 29.86 -17.73
N HIS A 269 8.86 30.92 -18.51
CA HIS A 269 10.14 31.58 -18.71
C HIS A 269 10.71 32.03 -17.36
N GLY A 270 11.76 31.35 -16.88
CA GLY A 270 12.62 31.82 -15.81
C GLY A 270 13.79 32.60 -16.39
N THR A 271 13.68 33.93 -16.39
CA THR A 271 14.80 34.82 -16.72
C THR A 271 15.84 34.74 -15.60
N SER A 272 17.07 34.50 -16.01
CA SER A 272 18.29 34.33 -15.21
C SER A 272 18.52 35.43 -14.18
N LEU A 273 18.72 35.05 -12.91
CA LEU A 273 19.36 35.89 -11.89
C LEU A 273 20.58 35.15 -11.32
N HIS A 274 21.66 35.19 -12.09
CA HIS A 274 23.00 34.85 -11.61
C HIS A 274 23.94 36.01 -11.98
N ARG A 275 23.92 37.09 -11.20
CA ARG A 275 25.05 38.03 -11.09
C ARG A 275 24.84 39.07 -10.00
N LEU A 276 25.89 39.21 -9.19
CA LEU A 276 26.29 40.38 -8.41
C LEU A 276 25.66 40.51 -7.01
N GLY A 277 26.31 39.82 -6.06
CA GLY A 277 26.60 40.43 -4.77
C GLY A 277 27.69 41.52 -4.92
N ALA A 278 27.73 42.40 -3.93
CA ALA A 278 28.66 43.52 -3.71
C ALA A 278 28.19 44.91 -4.21
N ALA A 279 27.43 45.60 -3.35
CA ALA A 279 27.49 47.04 -3.03
C ALA A 279 26.35 47.32 -2.03
N ALA A 280 26.62 47.43 -0.73
CA ALA A 280 27.04 48.67 -0.05
C ALA A 280 25.99 49.78 -0.13
N GLU A 281 25.36 50.02 1.04
CA GLU A 281 24.85 51.29 1.55
C GLU A 281 23.96 52.15 0.64
N ARG A 282 22.67 52.25 0.99
CA ARG A 282 21.92 53.50 1.24
C ARG A 282 20.40 53.24 1.35
N GLU A 283 19.86 53.54 2.51
CA GLU A 283 18.48 54.04 2.74
C GLU A 283 18.66 55.54 3.09
N PRO A 284 17.75 56.51 2.83
CA PRO A 284 16.27 56.41 2.85
C PRO A 284 15.50 57.19 1.75
N ASP A 285 14.19 56.95 1.61
CA ASP A 285 13.14 57.97 1.82
C ASP A 285 11.70 57.54 1.39
N THR A 286 10.77 57.81 2.33
CA THR A 286 9.35 58.22 2.19
C THR A 286 8.32 57.41 1.35
N ALA A 287 7.48 56.66 2.07
CA ALA A 287 5.99 56.52 2.07
C ALA A 287 5.08 57.05 0.92
N PRO A 288 3.75 56.77 0.94
CA PRO A 288 3.04 55.49 0.87
C PRO A 288 1.93 55.48 -0.22
N CYS A 289 1.48 54.32 -0.71
CA CYS A 289 0.17 54.24 -1.37
C CYS A 289 -0.54 52.92 -1.04
N ALA A 290 -1.40 53.00 -0.04
CA ALA A 290 -2.34 51.97 0.33
C ALA A 290 -3.70 52.26 -0.35
N ALA A 291 -4.17 51.33 -1.18
CA ALA A 291 -5.58 51.02 -1.49
C ALA A 291 -5.54 49.95 -2.60
N ARG A 292 -6.20 48.79 -2.56
CA ARG A 292 -7.53 48.45 -2.04
C ARG A 292 -7.58 46.90 -1.99
N ALA A 293 -7.81 46.30 -0.83
CA ALA A 293 -8.16 44.88 -0.73
C ALA A 293 -9.48 44.75 0.08
N PRO A 294 -10.46 43.96 -0.39
CA PRO A 294 -11.78 43.88 0.23
C PRO A 294 -11.79 43.20 1.60
N ARG A 295 -12.79 43.59 2.40
CA ARG A 295 -12.90 43.55 3.87
C ARG A 295 -13.12 42.17 4.52
N TYR A 296 -12.89 41.03 3.84
CA TYR A 296 -13.30 39.70 4.34
C TYR A 296 -12.17 38.73 4.75
N LEU A 297 -10.89 39.13 4.69
CA LEU A 297 -9.74 38.25 4.97
C LEU A 297 -8.95 38.56 6.25
N ARG A 298 -9.53 39.28 7.23
CA ARG A 298 -8.83 39.67 8.47
C ARG A 298 -8.92 38.68 9.65
N HIS A 299 -9.46 37.48 9.46
CA HIS A 299 -9.70 36.57 10.59
C HIS A 299 -8.89 35.26 10.64
N ILE A 300 -7.90 35.04 9.74
CA ILE A 300 -7.25 33.72 9.63
C ILE A 300 -5.73 33.72 9.92
N TYR A 301 -5.07 34.87 10.14
CA TYR A 301 -3.64 34.87 10.51
C TYR A 301 -3.31 35.88 11.62
N PRO A 302 -2.96 35.42 12.85
CA PRO A 302 -2.27 36.29 13.80
C PRO A 302 -0.85 36.54 13.30
N ALA A 303 -0.45 37.82 13.30
CA ALA A 303 0.86 38.28 12.87
C ALA A 303 2.01 37.60 13.65
N ALA A 304 2.99 37.09 12.92
CA ALA A 304 4.22 36.54 13.47
C ALA A 304 4.98 37.62 14.27
N ARG A 305 5.21 37.35 15.57
CA ARG A 305 6.12 38.16 16.40
C ARG A 305 7.56 37.79 16.08
N CYS A 306 8.33 38.73 15.54
CA CYS A 306 9.78 38.63 15.43
C CYS A 306 10.41 38.56 16.84
N PHE A 307 11.12 37.48 17.12
CA PHE A 307 11.96 37.32 18.29
C PHE A 307 13.29 38.08 18.06
N ARG A 308 13.52 39.17 18.79
CA ARG A 308 14.85 39.80 18.89
C ARG A 308 15.67 39.01 19.90
N ARG A 309 16.84 38.53 19.50
CA ARG A 309 17.90 38.10 20.41
C ARG A 309 18.48 39.34 21.10
N ALA A 310 18.57 39.30 22.42
CA ALA A 310 19.51 40.09 23.20
C ALA A 310 20.87 39.37 23.20
#